data_AF-A0A953ZI01-F1
#
_entry.id   AF-A0A953ZI01-F1
#
_cell.length_a   1.000
_cell.length_b   1.000
_cell.length_c   1.000
_cell.angle_alpha   90.00
_cell.angle_beta   90.00
_cell.angle_gamma   90.00
#
_symmetry.space_group_name_H-M   'P 1'
#
loop_
_entity.id
_entity.type
_entity.pdbx_description
1 polymer ?
#
loop_
_entity_poly.entity_id
_entity_poly.type
_entity_poly.pdbx_seq_one_letter_code
_entity_poly.pdbx_strand_id
1 'polypeptide(L)'
;MNEIICPHCGKAFKIDEAGYANILKQVRDAEFDQQFNERLELAEKDKLNAVELAKTRVAGEFQQTAAEKDAEIRELKAQLNSSEVERKLAVTEALNAMEKERDALANQLHLAREEKQAVSELAEVKLVSELQKAAATKDAVIQELKSKLEGLQVERTLAISQAVSIVEKERDELKSGLQRAELEKQLAEKSLRDKYETQIKDRDDAIERLRDMKARLSTKMVGETLEQHCETEFNRIRATAFPRAYFEKDNDARSGSKGDYIFRDLDEAGTEIVSIMFEMKNESDR
;
A
#
# COMPACT_ATOMS: atom_id res chain seq x y z
N MET A 1 152.19 -80.54 -62.44
CA MET A 1 152.03 -80.26 -63.88
C MET A 1 151.36 -81.49 -64.51
N ASN A 2 150.05 -81.44 -64.78
CA ASN A 2 149.27 -82.52 -65.41
C ASN A 2 148.55 -81.94 -66.65
N GLU A 3 148.63 -82.62 -67.80
CA GLU A 3 147.96 -82.21 -69.05
C GLU A 3 146.58 -82.88 -69.17
N ILE A 4 145.52 -82.10 -69.44
CA ILE A 4 144.15 -82.58 -69.68
C ILE A 4 143.76 -82.27 -71.13
N ILE A 5 143.19 -83.27 -71.82
CA ILE A 5 142.81 -83.19 -73.24
C ILE A 5 141.31 -82.95 -73.33
N CYS A 6 140.90 -81.90 -74.02
CA CYS A 6 139.48 -81.60 -74.22
C CYS A 6 138.81 -82.66 -75.12
N PRO A 7 137.74 -83.32 -74.67
CA PRO A 7 137.08 -84.40 -75.40
C PRO A 7 136.32 -83.93 -76.65
N HIS A 8 136.23 -82.62 -76.90
CA HIS A 8 135.51 -82.07 -78.05
C HIS A 8 136.42 -81.60 -79.21
N CYS A 9 137.71 -81.33 -78.99
CA CYS A 9 138.59 -80.86 -80.08
C CYS A 9 140.05 -81.33 -80.01
N GLY A 10 140.42 -82.18 -79.06
CA GLY A 10 141.65 -82.99 -79.09
C GLY A 10 142.99 -82.25 -78.93
N LYS A 11 143.01 -80.94 -78.67
CA LYS A 11 144.26 -80.22 -78.34
C LYS A 11 144.50 -80.22 -76.83
N ALA A 12 145.75 -80.51 -76.44
CA ALA A 12 146.21 -80.42 -75.05
C ALA A 12 146.55 -78.96 -74.71
N PHE A 13 145.90 -78.41 -73.68
CA PHE A 13 146.20 -77.08 -73.16
C PHE A 13 146.56 -77.19 -71.68
N LYS A 14 147.60 -76.47 -71.27
CA LYS A 14 148.05 -76.39 -69.87
C LYS A 14 147.24 -75.31 -69.16
N ILE A 15 146.38 -75.71 -68.23
CA ILE A 15 145.62 -74.82 -67.34
C ILE A 15 146.37 -74.73 -66.01
N ASP A 16 146.57 -73.51 -65.51
CA ASP A 16 147.21 -73.27 -64.20
C ASP A 16 146.22 -73.47 -63.04
N GLU A 17 146.75 -73.64 -61.82
CA GLU A 17 145.94 -73.90 -60.61
C GLU A 17 144.97 -72.74 -60.26
N ALA A 18 145.17 -71.53 -60.81
CA ALA A 18 144.29 -70.39 -60.60
C ALA A 18 142.99 -70.47 -61.43
N GLY A 19 143.05 -71.02 -62.65
CA GLY A 19 141.87 -71.25 -63.49
C GLY A 19 140.91 -72.32 -62.94
N TYR A 20 141.46 -73.41 -62.37
CA TYR A 20 140.66 -74.50 -61.80
C TYR A 20 139.93 -74.08 -60.50
N ALA A 21 140.58 -73.27 -59.66
CA ALA A 21 139.98 -72.75 -58.42
C ALA A 21 138.81 -71.77 -58.69
N ASN A 22 138.87 -71.00 -59.78
CA ASN A 22 137.79 -70.10 -60.17
C ASN A 22 136.55 -70.86 -60.68
N ILE A 23 136.72 -71.92 -61.48
CA ILE A 23 135.59 -72.72 -61.98
C ILE A 23 134.92 -73.49 -60.83
N LEU A 24 135.70 -74.04 -59.89
CA LEU A 24 135.15 -74.72 -58.70
C LEU A 24 134.44 -73.77 -57.73
N LYS A 25 134.95 -72.55 -57.54
CA LYS A 25 134.22 -71.52 -56.79
C LYS A 25 132.94 -71.12 -57.50
N GLN A 26 132.99 -70.85 -58.81
CA GLN A 26 131.84 -70.37 -59.56
C GLN A 26 130.68 -71.38 -59.59
N VAL A 27 130.95 -72.69 -59.71
CA VAL A 27 129.91 -73.74 -59.65
C VAL A 27 129.39 -73.94 -58.23
N ARG A 28 130.28 -73.95 -57.22
CA ARG A 28 129.90 -74.17 -55.82
C ARG A 28 129.18 -72.97 -55.21
N ASP A 29 129.57 -71.75 -55.59
CA ASP A 29 128.93 -70.51 -55.19
C ASP A 29 127.56 -70.40 -55.88
N ALA A 30 127.44 -70.76 -57.16
CA ALA A 30 126.15 -70.75 -57.87
C ALA A 30 125.16 -71.82 -57.35
N GLU A 31 125.59 -73.05 -57.11
CA GLU A 31 124.74 -74.11 -56.53
C GLU A 31 124.38 -73.82 -55.06
N PHE A 32 125.31 -73.22 -54.29
CA PHE A 32 125.04 -72.79 -52.92
C PHE A 32 124.07 -71.61 -52.88
N ASP A 33 124.23 -70.61 -53.74
CA ASP A 33 123.32 -69.48 -53.86
C ASP A 33 121.92 -69.94 -54.29
N GLN A 34 121.83 -70.93 -55.19
CA GLN A 34 120.55 -71.52 -55.57
C GLN A 34 119.88 -72.24 -54.40
N GLN A 35 120.60 -73.08 -53.65
CA GLN A 35 120.06 -73.73 -52.45
C GLN A 35 119.73 -72.76 -51.30
N PHE A 36 120.52 -71.69 -51.17
CA PHE A 36 120.30 -70.63 -50.18
C PHE A 36 119.04 -69.83 -50.52
N ASN A 37 118.86 -69.47 -51.80
CA ASN A 37 117.67 -68.81 -52.30
C ASN A 37 116.43 -69.70 -52.18
N GLU A 38 116.52 -71.00 -52.48
CA GLU A 38 115.41 -71.94 -52.27
C GLU A 38 115.01 -72.03 -50.80
N ARG A 39 115.98 -72.07 -49.86
CA ARG A 39 115.70 -72.05 -48.42
C ARG A 39 115.13 -70.71 -47.94
N LEU A 40 115.61 -69.60 -48.49
CA LEU A 40 115.05 -68.27 -48.21
C LEU A 40 113.61 -68.18 -48.70
N GLU A 41 113.32 -68.65 -49.92
CA GLU A 41 111.95 -68.70 -50.44
C GLU A 41 111.03 -69.60 -49.59
N LEU A 42 111.55 -70.73 -49.11
CA LEU A 42 110.77 -71.65 -48.26
C LEU A 42 110.52 -71.04 -46.88
N ALA A 43 111.53 -70.38 -46.29
CA ALA A 43 111.39 -69.63 -45.03
C ALA A 43 110.47 -68.41 -45.18
N GLU A 44 110.50 -67.71 -46.31
CA GLU A 44 109.57 -66.63 -46.64
C GLU A 44 108.15 -67.15 -46.79
N LYS A 45 107.93 -68.25 -47.51
CA LYS A 45 106.63 -68.92 -47.62
C LYS A 45 106.11 -69.37 -46.26
N ASP A 46 106.95 -69.97 -45.42
CA ASP A 46 106.57 -70.40 -44.07
C ASP A 46 106.22 -69.20 -43.18
N LYS A 47 106.99 -68.11 -43.26
CA LYS A 47 106.69 -66.86 -42.54
C LYS A 47 105.37 -66.24 -43.01
N LEU A 48 105.12 -66.22 -44.33
CA LEU A 48 103.86 -65.72 -44.90
C LEU A 48 102.68 -66.57 -44.43
N ASN A 49 102.79 -67.90 -44.49
CA ASN A 49 101.79 -68.84 -44.00
C ASN A 49 101.54 -68.66 -42.49
N ALA A 50 102.59 -68.48 -41.68
CA ALA A 50 102.46 -68.25 -40.25
C ALA A 50 101.74 -66.93 -39.94
N VAL A 51 102.02 -65.86 -40.70
CA VAL A 51 101.31 -64.57 -40.57
C VAL A 51 99.86 -64.70 -41.03
N GLU A 52 99.58 -65.44 -42.10
CA GLU A 52 98.21 -65.69 -42.57
C GLU A 52 97.40 -66.50 -41.55
N LEU A 53 98.01 -67.53 -40.95
CA LEU A 53 97.39 -68.35 -39.91
C LEU A 53 97.15 -67.55 -38.63
N ALA A 54 98.06 -66.62 -38.28
CA ALA A 54 97.84 -65.67 -37.18
C ALA A 54 96.69 -64.70 -37.49
N LYS A 55 96.65 -64.11 -38.70
CA LYS A 55 95.57 -63.21 -39.12
C LYS A 55 94.20 -63.89 -39.10
N THR A 56 94.11 -65.13 -39.60
CA THR A 56 92.86 -65.90 -39.59
C THR A 56 92.42 -66.29 -38.19
N ARG A 57 93.35 -66.65 -37.29
CA ARG A 57 93.04 -66.85 -35.87
C ARG A 57 92.50 -65.60 -35.20
N VAL A 58 93.18 -64.45 -35.37
CA VAL A 58 92.71 -63.18 -34.80
C VAL A 58 91.35 -62.78 -35.39
N ALA A 59 91.14 -62.96 -36.70
CA ALA A 59 89.85 -62.71 -37.33
C ALA A 59 88.75 -63.63 -36.78
N GLY A 60 89.06 -64.91 -36.54
CA GLY A 60 88.14 -65.87 -35.93
C GLY A 60 87.80 -65.54 -34.47
N GLU A 61 88.79 -65.20 -33.65
CA GLU A 61 88.59 -64.73 -32.27
C GLU A 61 87.78 -63.43 -32.22
N PHE A 62 88.05 -62.49 -33.14
CA PHE A 62 87.26 -61.26 -33.27
C PHE A 62 85.82 -61.54 -33.71
N GLN A 63 85.59 -62.47 -34.64
CA GLN A 63 84.25 -62.90 -35.02
C GLN A 63 83.51 -63.57 -33.87
N GLN A 64 84.17 -64.41 -33.07
CA GLN A 64 83.56 -65.05 -31.91
C GLN A 64 83.15 -64.02 -30.85
N THR A 65 84.06 -63.13 -30.46
CA THR A 65 83.77 -62.07 -29.49
C THR A 65 82.69 -61.11 -29.99
N ALA A 66 82.67 -60.76 -31.28
CA ALA A 66 81.59 -59.98 -31.88
C ALA A 66 80.25 -60.72 -31.82
N ALA A 67 80.22 -62.01 -32.15
CA ALA A 67 79.01 -62.83 -32.07
C ALA A 67 78.47 -62.98 -30.64
N GLU A 68 79.36 -63.14 -29.65
CA GLU A 68 79.02 -63.16 -28.23
C GLU A 68 78.42 -61.82 -27.79
N LYS A 69 79.04 -60.69 -28.17
CA LYS A 69 78.53 -59.35 -27.87
C LYS A 69 77.20 -59.07 -28.57
N ASP A 70 77.02 -59.51 -29.80
CA ASP A 70 75.74 -59.39 -30.52
C ASP A 70 74.65 -60.27 -29.92
N ALA A 71 74.99 -61.42 -29.33
CA ALA A 71 74.07 -62.24 -28.55
C ALA A 71 73.67 -61.54 -27.24
N GLU A 72 74.64 -61.02 -26.50
CA GLU A 72 74.43 -60.27 -25.25
C GLU A 72 73.59 -59.01 -25.49
N ILE A 73 73.87 -58.25 -26.56
CA ILE A 73 73.07 -57.08 -26.96
C ILE A 73 71.64 -57.47 -27.31
N ARG A 74 71.43 -58.61 -28.01
CA ARG A 74 70.09 -59.09 -28.32
C ARG A 74 69.32 -59.48 -27.07
N GLU A 75 69.98 -60.15 -26.13
CA GLU A 75 69.38 -60.53 -24.85
C GLU A 75 69.02 -59.31 -24.00
N LEU A 76 69.95 -58.36 -23.83
CA LEU A 76 69.70 -57.11 -23.11
C LEU A 76 68.59 -56.28 -23.75
N LYS A 77 68.53 -56.22 -25.10
CA LYS A 77 67.41 -55.56 -25.81
C LYS A 77 66.08 -56.26 -25.57
N ALA A 78 66.05 -57.59 -25.55
CA ALA A 78 64.84 -58.34 -25.24
C ALA A 78 64.38 -58.10 -23.80
N GLN A 79 65.31 -58.09 -22.83
CA GLN A 79 65.03 -57.77 -21.43
C GLN A 79 64.51 -56.33 -21.27
N LEU A 80 65.14 -55.34 -21.92
CA LEU A 80 64.68 -53.95 -21.92
C LEU A 80 63.26 -53.81 -22.48
N ASN A 81 62.99 -54.43 -23.63
CA ASN A 81 61.66 -54.41 -24.24
C ASN A 81 60.61 -55.07 -23.34
N SER A 82 60.95 -56.20 -22.69
CA SER A 82 60.04 -56.86 -21.75
C SER A 82 59.74 -55.98 -20.54
N SER A 83 60.75 -55.33 -19.95
CA SER A 83 60.57 -54.42 -18.82
C SER A 83 59.80 -53.15 -19.21
N GLU A 84 60.00 -52.61 -20.41
CA GLU A 84 59.20 -51.49 -20.92
C GLU A 84 57.73 -51.87 -21.11
N VAL A 85 57.45 -53.08 -21.62
CA VAL A 85 56.08 -53.59 -21.76
C VAL A 85 55.44 -53.77 -20.38
N GLU A 86 56.14 -54.39 -19.42
CA GLU A 86 55.66 -54.54 -18.04
C GLU A 86 55.37 -53.19 -17.38
N ARG A 87 56.26 -52.19 -17.55
CA ARG A 87 56.04 -50.83 -17.02
C ARG A 87 54.83 -50.17 -17.66
N LYS A 88 54.66 -50.27 -18.98
CA LYS A 88 53.48 -49.73 -19.67
C LYS A 88 52.20 -50.43 -19.21
N LEU A 89 52.23 -51.74 -19.01
CA LEU A 89 51.10 -52.50 -18.49
C LEU A 89 50.75 -52.05 -17.07
N ALA A 90 51.73 -51.99 -16.16
CA ALA A 90 51.52 -51.53 -14.79
C ALA A 90 50.96 -50.11 -14.71
N VAL A 91 51.45 -49.19 -15.56
CA VAL A 91 50.92 -47.81 -15.64
C VAL A 91 49.49 -47.80 -16.18
N THR A 92 49.20 -48.55 -17.24
CA THR A 92 47.84 -48.61 -17.81
C THR A 92 46.84 -49.24 -16.85
N GLU A 93 47.21 -50.29 -16.12
CA GLU A 93 46.39 -50.89 -15.08
C GLU A 93 46.13 -49.92 -13.91
N ALA A 94 47.15 -49.21 -13.44
CA ALA A 94 47.01 -48.20 -12.40
C ALA A 94 46.11 -47.04 -12.86
N LEU A 95 46.27 -46.55 -14.09
CA LEU A 95 45.42 -45.50 -14.66
C LEU A 95 43.97 -45.97 -14.81
N ASN A 96 43.74 -47.20 -15.27
CA ASN A 96 42.40 -47.77 -15.40
C ASN A 96 41.71 -47.93 -14.03
N ALA A 97 42.46 -48.31 -12.99
CA ALA A 97 41.92 -48.39 -11.63
C ALA A 97 41.52 -46.99 -11.11
N MET A 98 42.40 -46.00 -11.29
CA MET A 98 42.12 -44.60 -10.91
C MET A 98 40.97 -43.99 -11.70
N GLU A 99 40.84 -44.30 -12.99
CA GLU A 99 39.73 -43.85 -13.82
C GLU A 99 38.39 -44.43 -13.34
N LYS A 100 38.34 -45.73 -13.00
CA LYS A 100 37.15 -46.35 -12.42
C LYS A 100 36.75 -45.73 -11.08
N GLU A 101 37.71 -45.45 -10.21
CA GLU A 101 37.44 -44.78 -8.93
C GLU A 101 36.96 -43.35 -9.12
N ARG A 102 37.58 -42.60 -10.04
CA ARG A 102 37.16 -41.24 -10.41
C ARG A 102 35.72 -41.24 -10.90
N ASP A 103 35.38 -42.16 -11.80
CA ASP A 103 34.04 -42.23 -12.39
C ASP A 103 33.00 -42.65 -11.35
N ALA A 104 33.34 -43.58 -10.45
CA ALA A 104 32.49 -43.96 -9.33
C ALA A 104 32.24 -42.78 -8.36
N LEU A 105 33.29 -42.04 -8.01
CA LEU A 105 33.19 -40.85 -7.14
C LEU A 105 32.40 -39.73 -7.82
N ALA A 106 32.61 -39.49 -9.12
CA ALA A 106 31.86 -38.51 -9.88
C ALA A 106 30.36 -38.81 -9.88
N ASN A 107 29.99 -40.07 -10.07
CA ASN A 107 28.60 -40.52 -10.02
C ASN A 107 28.00 -40.38 -8.62
N GLN A 108 28.71 -40.77 -7.57
CA GLN A 108 28.25 -40.57 -6.18
C GLN A 108 28.03 -39.10 -5.85
N LEU A 109 28.94 -38.23 -6.30
CA LEU A 109 28.87 -36.80 -6.07
C LEU A 109 27.69 -36.18 -6.84
N HIS A 110 27.40 -36.66 -8.05
CA HIS A 110 26.21 -36.28 -8.80
C HIS A 110 24.93 -36.65 -8.05
N LEU A 111 24.78 -37.91 -7.63
CA LEU A 111 23.63 -38.38 -6.88
C LEU A 111 23.43 -37.60 -5.58
N ALA A 112 24.50 -37.37 -4.81
CA ALA A 112 24.44 -36.59 -3.58
C ALA A 112 24.02 -35.12 -3.83
N ARG A 113 24.41 -34.53 -4.97
CA ARG A 113 23.98 -33.18 -5.36
C ARG A 113 22.49 -33.16 -5.71
N GLU A 114 22.02 -34.12 -6.49
CA GLU A 114 20.61 -34.24 -6.86
C GLU A 114 19.72 -34.47 -5.63
N GLU A 115 20.12 -35.37 -4.72
CA GLU A 115 19.41 -35.59 -3.45
C GLU A 115 19.36 -34.31 -2.61
N LYS A 116 20.49 -33.59 -2.51
CA LYS A 116 20.54 -32.32 -1.76
C LYS A 116 19.64 -31.26 -2.39
N GLN A 117 19.61 -31.15 -3.71
CA GLN A 117 18.73 -30.22 -4.43
C GLN A 117 17.27 -30.60 -4.20
N ALA A 118 16.91 -31.87 -4.37
CA ALA A 118 15.55 -32.36 -4.12
C ALA A 118 15.10 -32.10 -2.68
N VAL A 119 15.97 -32.31 -1.68
CA VAL A 119 15.66 -32.00 -0.28
C VAL A 119 15.46 -30.50 -0.07
N SER A 120 16.29 -29.65 -0.69
CA SER A 120 16.17 -28.19 -0.61
C SER A 120 14.86 -27.70 -1.22
N GLU A 121 14.54 -28.14 -2.45
CA GLU A 121 13.30 -27.79 -3.14
C GLU A 121 12.06 -28.26 -2.36
N LEU A 122 12.11 -29.47 -1.80
CA LEU A 122 11.01 -30.02 -1.03
C LEU A 122 10.82 -29.27 0.31
N ALA A 123 11.92 -28.79 0.92
CA ALA A 123 11.86 -27.90 2.09
C ALA A 123 11.27 -26.53 1.73
N GLU A 124 11.68 -25.93 0.62
CA GLU A 124 11.12 -24.66 0.12
C GLU A 124 9.62 -24.78 -0.18
N VAL A 125 9.19 -25.84 -0.88
CA VAL A 125 7.79 -26.10 -1.20
C VAL A 125 6.96 -26.28 0.08
N LYS A 126 7.47 -27.02 1.07
CA LYS A 126 6.80 -27.18 2.37
C LYS A 126 6.66 -25.83 3.09
N LEU A 127 7.72 -25.04 3.14
CA LEU A 127 7.71 -23.71 3.76
C LEU A 127 6.69 -22.79 3.08
N VAL A 128 6.69 -22.75 1.73
CA VAL A 128 5.73 -21.97 0.95
C VAL A 128 4.29 -22.43 1.22
N SER A 129 4.05 -23.75 1.29
CA SER A 129 2.73 -24.30 1.60
C SER A 129 2.25 -23.92 3.01
N GLU A 130 3.13 -24.00 4.01
CA GLU A 130 2.81 -23.59 5.38
C GLU A 130 2.55 -22.09 5.48
N LEU A 131 3.34 -21.26 4.80
CA LEU A 131 3.12 -19.81 4.73
C LEU A 131 1.79 -19.48 4.04
N GLN A 132 1.44 -20.17 2.95
CA GLN A 132 0.14 -20.00 2.28
C GLN A 132 -1.03 -20.40 3.19
N LYS A 133 -0.92 -21.52 3.92
CA LYS A 133 -1.94 -21.93 4.90
C LYS A 133 -2.08 -20.90 6.02
N ALA A 134 -0.96 -20.43 6.58
CA ALA A 134 -0.97 -19.39 7.61
C ALA A 134 -1.57 -18.07 7.09
N ALA A 135 -1.26 -17.67 5.85
CA ALA A 135 -1.87 -16.49 5.23
C ALA A 135 -3.38 -16.67 5.05
N ALA A 136 -3.83 -17.80 4.48
CA ALA A 136 -5.25 -18.08 4.29
C ALA A 136 -6.05 -18.10 5.59
N THR A 137 -5.50 -18.67 6.67
CA THR A 137 -6.14 -18.63 8.00
C THR A 137 -6.23 -17.23 8.57
N LYS A 138 -5.17 -16.41 8.43
CA LYS A 138 -5.20 -15.00 8.84
C LYS A 138 -6.22 -14.19 8.03
N ASP A 139 -6.29 -14.38 6.73
CA ASP A 139 -7.25 -13.71 5.87
C ASP A 139 -8.69 -14.08 6.23
N ALA A 140 -8.95 -15.36 6.52
CA ALA A 140 -10.27 -15.81 6.99
C ALA A 140 -10.66 -15.14 8.33
N VAL A 141 -9.74 -15.08 9.29
CA VAL A 141 -9.97 -14.39 10.57
C VAL A 141 -10.18 -12.89 10.37
N ILE A 142 -9.41 -12.25 9.48
CA ILE A 142 -9.59 -10.83 9.15
C ILE A 142 -10.97 -10.59 8.55
N GLN A 143 -11.44 -11.44 7.65
CA GLN A 143 -12.78 -11.32 7.07
C GLN A 143 -13.88 -11.52 8.12
N GLU A 144 -13.72 -12.49 9.03
CA GLU A 144 -14.66 -12.70 10.12
C GLU A 144 -14.70 -11.52 11.10
N LEU A 145 -13.55 -10.93 11.42
CA LEU A 145 -13.48 -9.75 12.29
C LEU A 145 -14.07 -8.52 11.61
N LYS A 146 -13.84 -8.34 10.31
CA LYS A 146 -14.45 -7.25 9.53
C LYS A 146 -15.97 -7.35 9.52
N SER A 147 -16.53 -8.53 9.25
CA SER A 147 -17.99 -8.72 9.24
C SER A 147 -18.61 -8.48 10.62
N LYS A 148 -17.93 -8.90 11.71
CA LYS A 148 -18.35 -8.59 13.08
C LYS A 148 -18.31 -7.09 13.37
N LEU A 149 -17.27 -6.38 12.94
CA LEU A 149 -17.15 -4.93 13.12
C LEU A 149 -18.22 -4.17 12.34
N GLU A 150 -18.48 -4.56 11.09
CA GLU A 150 -19.55 -3.98 10.27
C GLU A 150 -20.93 -4.24 10.90
N GLY A 151 -21.19 -5.46 11.39
CA GLY A 151 -22.40 -5.81 12.13
C GLY A 151 -22.61 -4.93 13.36
N LEU A 152 -21.59 -4.80 14.22
CA LEU A 152 -21.62 -3.94 15.39
C LEU A 152 -21.80 -2.46 15.03
N GLN A 153 -21.20 -2.01 13.93
CA GLN A 153 -21.36 -0.63 13.45
C GLN A 153 -22.81 -0.36 13.03
N VAL A 154 -23.44 -1.31 12.32
CA VAL A 154 -24.87 -1.22 11.92
C VAL A 154 -25.79 -1.27 13.14
N GLU A 155 -25.53 -2.16 14.10
CA GLU A 155 -26.29 -2.21 15.35
C GLU A 155 -26.19 -0.89 16.12
N ARG A 156 -25.00 -0.31 16.20
CA ARG A 156 -24.76 0.97 16.88
C ARG A 156 -25.47 2.12 16.16
N THR A 157 -25.40 2.20 14.83
CA THR A 157 -26.09 3.27 14.08
C THR A 157 -27.59 3.14 14.20
N LEU A 158 -28.13 1.91 14.18
CA LEU A 158 -29.55 1.66 14.40
C LEU A 158 -29.98 2.07 15.81
N ALA A 159 -29.24 1.67 16.83
CA ALA A 159 -29.53 2.04 18.22
C ALA A 159 -29.51 3.56 18.43
N ILE A 160 -28.52 4.26 17.85
CA ILE A 160 -28.45 5.73 17.89
C ILE A 160 -29.63 6.34 17.14
N SER A 161 -29.94 5.86 15.93
CA SER A 161 -31.05 6.37 15.13
C SER A 161 -32.41 6.19 15.83
N GLN A 162 -32.63 5.04 16.47
CA GLN A 162 -33.84 4.78 17.25
C GLN A 162 -33.93 5.71 18.47
N ALA A 163 -32.83 5.87 19.22
CA ALA A 163 -32.79 6.76 20.38
C ALA A 163 -33.04 8.22 19.97
N VAL A 164 -32.40 8.70 18.88
CA VAL A 164 -32.62 10.04 18.36
C VAL A 164 -34.05 10.22 17.87
N SER A 165 -34.64 9.22 17.19
CA SER A 165 -36.03 9.30 16.71
C SER A 165 -37.04 9.44 17.85
N ILE A 166 -36.81 8.76 18.99
CA ILE A 166 -37.66 8.92 20.18
C ILE A 166 -37.57 10.34 20.71
N VAL A 167 -36.33 10.85 20.90
CA VAL A 167 -36.10 12.21 21.39
C VAL A 167 -36.66 13.27 20.44
N GLU A 168 -36.56 13.06 19.12
CA GLU A 168 -37.14 13.95 18.12
C GLU A 168 -38.67 14.02 18.22
N LYS A 169 -39.34 12.88 18.41
CA LYS A 169 -40.80 12.84 18.62
C LYS A 169 -41.20 13.56 19.90
N GLU A 170 -40.53 13.27 21.02
CA GLU A 170 -40.79 13.95 22.29
C GLU A 170 -40.58 15.47 22.17
N ARG A 171 -39.50 15.89 21.52
CA ARG A 171 -39.23 17.31 21.25
C ARG A 171 -40.33 17.95 20.42
N ASP A 172 -40.77 17.29 19.35
CA ASP A 172 -41.78 17.84 18.45
C ASP A 172 -43.16 17.90 19.12
N GLU A 173 -43.53 16.89 19.91
CA GLU A 173 -44.73 16.90 20.75
C GLU A 173 -44.70 18.03 21.78
N LEU A 174 -43.59 18.21 22.50
CA LEU A 174 -43.42 19.30 23.45
C LEU A 174 -43.48 20.67 22.78
N LYS A 175 -42.85 20.82 21.60
CA LYS A 175 -42.86 22.06 20.83
C LYS A 175 -44.28 22.41 20.37
N SER A 176 -45.01 21.45 19.83
CA SER A 176 -46.42 21.64 19.45
C SER A 176 -47.31 21.93 20.66
N GLY A 177 -47.08 21.25 21.79
CA GLY A 177 -47.76 21.51 23.05
C GLY A 177 -47.54 22.93 23.56
N LEU A 178 -46.29 23.41 23.53
CA LEU A 178 -45.93 24.77 23.94
C LEU A 178 -46.59 25.82 23.03
N GLN A 179 -46.53 25.63 21.71
CA GLN A 179 -47.18 26.52 20.75
C GLN A 179 -48.69 26.60 20.97
N ARG A 180 -49.35 25.46 21.24
CA ARG A 180 -50.78 25.41 21.54
C ARG A 180 -51.10 26.13 22.85
N ALA A 181 -50.33 25.89 23.91
CA ALA A 181 -50.52 26.55 25.20
C ALA A 181 -50.32 28.08 25.10
N GLU A 182 -49.33 28.53 24.31
CA GLU A 182 -49.10 29.94 24.05
C GLU A 182 -50.27 30.58 23.27
N LEU A 183 -50.78 29.90 22.25
CA LEU A 183 -51.95 30.37 21.48
C LEU A 183 -53.22 30.41 22.34
N GLU A 184 -53.49 29.36 23.14
CA GLU A 184 -54.60 29.30 24.08
C GLU A 184 -54.52 30.45 25.11
N LYS A 185 -53.33 30.72 25.65
CA LYS A 185 -53.10 31.85 26.55
C LYS A 185 -53.36 33.18 25.87
N GLN A 186 -52.83 33.40 24.66
CA GLN A 186 -53.05 34.64 23.90
C GLN A 186 -54.54 34.86 23.59
N LEU A 187 -55.27 33.79 23.23
CA LEU A 187 -56.71 33.86 22.98
C LEU A 187 -57.49 34.16 24.27
N ALA A 188 -57.12 33.55 25.39
CA ALA A 188 -57.72 33.82 26.69
C ALA A 188 -57.48 35.28 27.13
N GLU A 189 -56.24 35.77 27.00
CA GLU A 189 -55.88 37.16 27.30
C GLU A 189 -56.65 38.15 26.43
N LYS A 190 -56.75 37.89 25.11
CA LYS A 190 -57.58 38.71 24.20
C LYS A 190 -59.05 38.68 24.58
N SER A 191 -59.62 37.50 24.83
CA SER A 191 -61.03 37.37 25.23
C SER A 191 -61.33 38.09 26.55
N LEU A 192 -60.44 38.00 27.54
CA LEU A 192 -60.56 38.73 28.79
C LEU A 192 -60.49 40.25 28.55
N ARG A 193 -59.52 40.69 27.74
CA ARG A 193 -59.36 42.09 27.38
C ARG A 193 -60.61 42.64 26.68
N ASP A 194 -61.12 41.94 25.67
CA ASP A 194 -62.30 42.36 24.91
C ASP A 194 -63.55 42.41 25.80
N LYS A 195 -63.72 41.45 26.73
CA LYS A 195 -64.81 41.45 27.72
C LYS A 195 -64.75 42.67 28.63
N TYR A 196 -63.57 42.96 29.21
CA TYR A 196 -63.42 44.11 30.10
C TYR A 196 -63.54 45.43 29.33
N GLU A 197 -63.02 45.52 28.11
CA GLU A 197 -63.16 46.69 27.26
C GLU A 197 -64.64 46.97 26.93
N THR A 198 -65.41 45.92 26.64
CA THR A 198 -66.86 46.04 26.41
C THR A 198 -67.58 46.47 27.69
N GLN A 199 -67.29 45.85 28.84
CA GLN A 199 -67.90 46.23 30.11
C GLN A 199 -67.60 47.68 30.50
N ILE A 200 -66.37 48.14 30.28
CA ILE A 200 -65.97 49.53 30.56
C ILE A 200 -66.76 50.47 29.65
N LYS A 201 -66.83 50.20 28.34
CA LYS A 201 -67.66 50.99 27.40
C LYS A 201 -69.13 51.04 27.83
N ASP A 202 -69.73 49.90 28.15
CA ASP A 202 -71.13 49.86 28.62
C ASP A 202 -71.35 50.64 29.92
N ARG A 203 -70.37 50.65 30.84
CA ARG A 203 -70.40 51.44 32.07
C ARG A 203 -70.25 52.93 31.79
N ASP A 204 -69.31 53.32 30.92
CA ASP A 204 -69.09 54.71 30.53
C ASP A 204 -70.34 55.28 29.84
N ASP A 205 -70.95 54.54 28.92
CA ASP A 205 -72.21 54.92 28.27
C ASP A 205 -73.36 55.05 29.28
N ALA A 206 -73.41 54.18 30.31
CA ALA A 206 -74.41 54.27 31.36
C ALA A 206 -74.19 55.49 32.26
N ILE A 207 -72.94 55.80 32.59
CA ILE A 207 -72.55 57.01 33.34
C ILE A 207 -72.96 58.25 32.54
N GLU A 208 -72.72 58.27 31.23
CA GLU A 208 -73.11 59.37 30.36
C GLU A 208 -74.63 59.57 30.33
N ARG A 209 -75.42 58.49 30.15
CA ARG A 209 -76.89 58.56 30.22
C ARG A 209 -77.39 59.06 31.58
N LEU A 210 -76.79 58.61 32.68
CA LEU A 210 -77.16 59.07 34.03
C LEU A 210 -76.78 60.53 34.26
N ARG A 211 -75.65 60.99 33.70
CA ARG A 211 -75.26 62.40 33.72
C ARG A 211 -76.27 63.27 32.96
N ASP A 212 -76.67 62.85 31.76
CA ASP A 212 -77.69 63.55 30.96
C ASP A 212 -79.05 63.55 31.67
N MET A 213 -79.50 62.41 32.19
CA MET A 213 -80.75 62.32 32.95
C MET A 213 -80.74 63.18 34.22
N LYS A 214 -79.62 63.18 34.97
CA LYS A 214 -79.47 64.04 36.15
C LYS A 214 -79.51 65.51 35.76
N ALA A 215 -78.86 65.90 34.67
CA ALA A 215 -78.90 67.28 34.17
C ALA A 215 -80.35 67.70 33.84
N ARG A 216 -81.09 66.89 33.07
CA ARG A 216 -82.48 67.17 32.69
C ARG A 216 -83.46 67.19 33.87
N LEU A 217 -83.32 66.26 34.82
CA LEU A 217 -84.15 66.27 36.02
C LEU A 217 -83.83 67.46 36.91
N SER A 218 -82.55 67.84 37.02
CA SER A 218 -82.15 69.03 37.78
C SER A 218 -82.76 70.30 37.19
N THR A 219 -82.77 70.47 35.85
CA THR A 219 -83.41 71.65 35.23
C THR A 219 -84.92 71.66 35.46
N LYS A 220 -85.58 70.51 35.31
CA LYS A 220 -87.03 70.38 35.54
C LYS A 220 -87.42 70.62 37.00
N MET A 221 -86.72 70.02 37.96
CA MET A 221 -87.00 70.19 39.39
C MET A 221 -86.81 71.64 39.83
N VAL A 222 -85.76 72.32 39.33
CA VAL A 222 -85.54 73.75 39.63
C VAL A 222 -86.71 74.59 39.08
N GLY A 223 -87.17 74.32 37.86
CA GLY A 223 -88.36 74.97 37.30
C GLY A 223 -89.62 74.77 38.15
N GLU A 224 -89.94 73.53 38.50
CA GLU A 224 -91.12 73.21 39.33
C GLU A 224 -91.07 73.88 40.72
N THR A 225 -89.89 73.94 41.36
CA THR A 225 -89.73 74.64 42.65
C THR A 225 -89.88 76.15 42.52
N LEU A 226 -89.40 76.76 41.43
CA LEU A 226 -89.54 78.19 41.18
C LEU A 226 -91.02 78.56 40.98
N GLU A 227 -91.74 77.77 40.20
CA GLU A 227 -93.17 77.92 39.98
C GLU A 227 -93.98 77.87 41.29
N GLN A 228 -93.73 76.86 42.13
CA GLN A 228 -94.39 76.74 43.44
C GLN A 228 -94.04 77.90 44.37
N HIS A 229 -92.79 78.36 44.35
CA HIS A 229 -92.36 79.50 45.16
C HIS A 229 -93.11 80.78 44.76
N CYS A 230 -93.19 81.08 43.46
CA CYS A 230 -93.94 82.24 42.96
C CYS A 230 -95.45 82.16 43.31
N GLU A 231 -96.07 80.99 43.17
CA GLU A 231 -97.47 80.79 43.57
C GLU A 231 -97.70 81.01 45.08
N THR A 232 -96.78 80.49 45.90
CA THR A 232 -96.88 80.61 47.36
C THR A 232 -96.70 82.07 47.81
N GLU A 233 -95.68 82.76 47.30
CA GLU A 233 -95.42 84.16 47.65
C GLU A 233 -96.55 85.07 47.18
N PHE A 234 -97.15 84.81 46.00
CA PHE A 234 -98.31 85.55 45.55
C PHE A 234 -99.52 85.33 46.48
N ASN A 235 -99.89 84.08 46.76
CA ASN A 235 -101.04 83.77 47.61
C ASN A 235 -100.88 84.32 49.04
N ARG A 236 -99.64 84.44 49.53
CA ARG A 236 -99.34 85.03 50.84
C ARG A 236 -99.76 86.50 50.95
N ILE A 237 -99.57 87.30 49.90
CA ILE A 237 -99.94 88.73 49.89
C ILE A 237 -101.30 89.00 49.23
N ARG A 238 -101.83 88.03 48.47
CA ARG A 238 -103.07 88.14 47.70
C ARG A 238 -104.24 88.66 48.53
N ALA A 239 -104.52 88.08 49.69
CA ALA A 239 -105.65 88.50 50.51
C ALA A 239 -105.56 89.96 51.00
N THR A 240 -104.34 90.48 51.14
CA THR A 240 -104.07 91.80 51.72
C THR A 240 -103.94 92.90 50.66
N ALA A 241 -103.29 92.60 49.54
CA ALA A 241 -103.00 93.59 48.50
C ALA A 241 -103.87 93.44 47.24
N PHE A 242 -104.35 92.23 46.94
CA PHE A 242 -105.06 91.91 45.70
C PHE A 242 -106.26 90.97 45.96
N PRO A 243 -107.27 91.42 46.73
CA PRO A 243 -108.33 90.54 47.24
C PRO A 243 -109.20 89.91 46.15
N ARG A 244 -109.27 90.52 44.96
CA ARG A 244 -110.03 90.02 43.80
C ARG A 244 -109.16 89.42 42.70
N ALA A 245 -107.84 89.39 42.89
CA ALA A 245 -106.94 88.86 41.89
C ALA A 245 -106.92 87.32 41.88
N TYR A 246 -106.72 86.81 40.68
CA TYR A 246 -106.57 85.42 40.31
C TYR A 246 -105.13 85.20 39.81
N PHE A 247 -104.44 84.24 40.39
CA PHE A 247 -103.09 83.86 39.96
C PHE A 247 -102.94 82.36 40.07
N GLU A 248 -102.90 81.69 38.92
CA GLU A 248 -102.75 80.25 38.82
C GLU A 248 -101.98 79.90 37.56
N LYS A 249 -101.63 78.61 37.43
CA LYS A 249 -101.01 78.10 36.22
C LYS A 249 -101.90 78.33 35.01
N ASP A 250 -101.33 78.88 33.96
CA ASP A 250 -102.05 79.10 32.71
C ASP A 250 -102.27 77.75 32.01
N ASN A 251 -103.47 77.19 32.13
CA ASN A 251 -103.84 75.93 31.47
C ASN A 251 -104.70 76.16 30.21
N ASP A 252 -104.90 77.40 29.76
CA ASP A 252 -105.77 77.73 28.64
C ASP A 252 -104.97 78.03 27.36
N ALA A 253 -104.87 77.06 26.46
CA ALA A 253 -104.07 77.16 25.22
C ALA A 253 -104.84 77.75 24.01
N ARG A 254 -106.03 78.33 24.20
CA ARG A 254 -106.95 78.68 23.10
C ARG A 254 -106.46 79.79 22.15
N SER A 255 -105.46 80.59 22.54
CA SER A 255 -104.90 81.69 21.72
C SER A 255 -103.50 81.45 21.15
N GLY A 256 -102.95 80.23 21.28
CA GLY A 256 -101.70 79.82 20.60
C GLY A 256 -100.39 80.14 21.35
N SER A 257 -100.42 80.87 22.45
CA SER A 257 -99.30 81.05 23.39
C SER A 257 -99.75 80.65 24.80
N LYS A 258 -98.93 79.86 25.51
CA LYS A 258 -99.18 79.43 26.89
C LYS A 258 -98.08 80.00 27.79
N GLY A 259 -98.46 80.66 28.88
CA GLY A 259 -97.52 81.03 29.94
C GLY A 259 -97.40 79.94 31.01
N ASP A 260 -96.51 80.11 31.97
CA ASP A 260 -96.46 79.24 33.15
C ASP A 260 -97.52 79.66 34.17
N TYR A 261 -97.69 80.96 34.39
CA TYR A 261 -98.72 81.54 35.23
C TYR A 261 -99.45 82.68 34.54
N ILE A 262 -100.72 82.85 34.88
CA ILE A 262 -101.52 84.00 34.47
C ILE A 262 -102.06 84.71 35.71
N PHE A 263 -101.78 86.02 35.77
CA PHE A 263 -102.37 86.93 36.74
C PHE A 263 -103.56 87.64 36.08
N ARG A 264 -104.71 87.69 36.75
CA ARG A 264 -105.87 88.48 36.33
C ARG A 264 -106.44 89.23 37.53
N ASP A 265 -106.71 90.52 37.39
CA ASP A 265 -107.36 91.32 38.42
C ASP A 265 -108.75 91.78 37.96
N LEU A 266 -109.72 91.72 38.87
CA LEU A 266 -111.15 91.91 38.58
C LEU A 266 -111.70 93.09 39.38
N ASP A 267 -112.54 93.90 38.74
CA ASP A 267 -113.21 95.04 39.37
C ASP A 267 -114.36 94.64 40.31
N GLU A 268 -115.08 95.63 40.86
CA GLU A 268 -116.22 95.38 41.74
C GLU A 268 -117.38 94.62 41.08
N ALA A 269 -117.52 94.76 39.76
CA ALA A 269 -118.57 94.17 38.93
C ALA A 269 -118.15 92.84 38.27
N GLY A 270 -116.91 92.37 38.49
CA GLY A 270 -116.38 91.14 37.91
C GLY A 270 -115.79 91.30 36.50
N THR A 271 -115.51 92.53 36.06
CA THR A 271 -114.84 92.83 34.79
C THR A 271 -113.32 92.73 34.98
N GLU A 272 -112.62 92.09 34.04
CA GLU A 272 -111.16 91.98 34.04
C GLU A 272 -110.52 93.34 33.74
N ILE A 273 -109.69 93.84 34.68
CA ILE A 273 -108.99 95.13 34.56
C ILE A 273 -107.62 94.92 33.92
N VAL A 274 -106.89 93.91 34.39
CA VAL A 274 -105.52 93.61 33.98
C VAL A 274 -105.34 92.11 33.88
N SER A 275 -104.67 91.68 32.82
CA SER A 275 -104.19 90.30 32.66
C SER A 275 -102.75 90.30 32.19
N ILE A 276 -101.89 89.58 32.93
CA ILE A 276 -100.45 89.48 32.69
C ILE A 276 -100.08 88.01 32.67
N MET A 277 -99.40 87.59 31.60
CA MET A 277 -98.88 86.24 31.43
C MET A 277 -97.39 86.21 31.80
N PHE A 278 -96.99 85.25 32.62
CA PHE A 278 -95.60 85.04 33.05
C PHE A 278 -95.04 83.77 32.41
N GLU A 279 -93.83 83.86 31.87
CA GLU A 279 -93.03 82.71 31.40
C GLU A 279 -91.75 82.66 32.24
N MET A 280 -91.50 81.55 32.90
CA MET A 280 -90.34 81.29 33.75
C MET A 280 -89.32 80.48 32.96
N LYS A 281 -88.09 80.99 32.84
CA LYS A 281 -86.97 80.27 32.21
C LYS A 281 -85.80 80.17 33.16
N ASN A 282 -85.19 79.00 33.23
CA ASN A 282 -83.92 78.82 33.91
C ASN A 282 -82.76 79.24 32.99
N GLU A 283 -81.65 79.70 33.58
CA GLU A 283 -80.44 80.05 32.82
C GLU A 283 -79.83 78.87 32.05
N SER A 284 -80.16 77.64 32.45
CA SER A 284 -79.75 76.39 31.77
C SER A 284 -80.57 76.06 30.53
N ASP A 285 -81.71 76.72 30.32
CA ASP A 285 -82.61 76.52 29.17
C ASP A 285 -82.38 77.57 28.06
N ARG A 286 -81.24 78.29 28.13
CA ARG A 286 -80.82 79.32 27.17
C ARG A 286 -79.91 78.77 26.07
#